data_AF-A0A3D9AH91-F1
#
_entry.id   AF-A0A3D9AH91-F1
#
_cell.length_a   1.000
_cell.length_b   1.000
_cell.length_c   1.000
_cell.angle_alpha   90.00
_cell.angle_beta   90.00
_cell.angle_gamma   90.00
#
_symmetry.space_group_name_H-M   'P 1'
#
loop_
_entity.id
_entity.type
_entity.pdbx_description
1 polymer ?
#
loop_
_entity_poly.entity_id
_entity_poly.type
_entity_poly.pdbx_seq_one_letter_code
_entity_poly.pdbx_strand_id
1 'polypeptide(L)'
;MAINTKIKQELQRNLDSLFKYRETRRTQEEIINDILSILYNIRKETFLPFVLQMKNFIQFRDSLDEFKVLKSPIKQFAYLIDLYFSQEHLETEDMPNENDWKNIIKFLDEIEMTYFGEIGFFEEDITENFQLDKISVSLKSFFEYYANGQLSFDEQTIHRIQSNFSRFDDDIFREYGFRVLDLITFCVCVNNILQEKADKCLYYHQHPEKWQELTSAFIDRGLSDPRDWATQPELENMIGFMMKPGYIFILTKKDLVSINLPDSVIDNLIAFFKYDESKIKNQTVYYADNRQYFETPLIKLNDNEILFSNGKFLLEAFYNRINLKLSEIKKEKYTQFKNKMLEKKCLEVFKHSFKDDARFFTSFYFDKANKAEQDLAIFYKGTFLIIEIKDFKFRAPLRNPIKAFDKIRSDFKGGIQKAYDQCRRLEKKIGEGKDFKIYDIKTSKELFEVRPQKIKNIYSIIVTQYKYGGIQTNLEELLIKDKEDLYPWSVCIDDLEIFLLTLLKIKNESSINTFFTYLDYREAFHERLICGDELEMCGWFLTSPTMFKKLADKEETVTTDIKMSDIFDAHYQNGLGFQNEINFIEKRKAKLREYAKRFEVNFVSGGDLQM
;
A
#
# COMPACT_ATOMS: atom_id res chain seq x y z
N MET A 1 19.53 14.78 24.22
CA MET A 1 18.37 15.72 24.23
C MET A 1 17.26 14.98 24.97
N ALA A 2 16.57 15.60 25.94
CA ALA A 2 15.50 14.90 26.67
C ALA A 2 14.30 14.64 25.73
N ILE A 3 13.76 13.42 25.75
CA ILE A 3 12.53 13.07 25.02
C ILE A 3 11.40 14.02 25.42
N ASN A 4 10.65 14.50 24.43
CA ASN A 4 9.46 15.34 24.65
C ASN A 4 8.51 14.66 25.65
N THR A 5 8.14 15.36 26.73
CA THR A 5 7.29 14.82 27.82
C THR A 5 5.98 14.24 27.31
N LYS A 6 5.38 14.81 26.26
CA LYS A 6 4.14 14.31 25.66
C LYS A 6 4.32 12.94 25.02
N ILE A 7 5.46 12.74 24.34
CA ILE A 7 5.82 11.47 23.70
C ILE A 7 6.14 10.43 24.78
N LYS A 8 6.86 10.80 25.84
CA LYS A 8 7.11 9.90 26.96
C LYS A 8 5.79 9.40 27.58
N GLN A 9 4.80 10.27 27.74
CA GLN A 9 3.47 9.88 28.22
C GLN A 9 2.69 9.01 27.22
N GLU A 10 2.91 9.17 25.92
CA GLU A 10 2.30 8.32 24.90
C GLU A 10 2.94 6.93 24.85
N LEU A 11 4.27 6.85 24.86
CA LEU A 11 5.02 5.60 24.96
C LEU A 11 4.67 4.85 26.24
N GLN A 12 4.60 5.55 27.38
CA GLN A 12 4.17 4.93 28.64
C GLN A 12 2.74 4.40 28.54
N ARG A 13 1.79 5.15 27.96
CA ARG A 13 0.40 4.68 27.76
C ARG A 13 0.34 3.44 26.85
N ASN A 14 1.13 3.41 25.78
CA ASN A 14 1.20 2.27 24.88
C ASN A 14 1.79 1.05 25.59
N LEU A 15 2.85 1.25 26.38
CA LEU A 15 3.49 0.22 27.19
C LEU A 15 2.54 -0.31 28.27
N ASP A 16 1.85 0.57 29.00
CA ASP A 16 0.85 0.21 29.99
C ASP A 16 -0.31 -0.56 29.35
N SER A 17 -0.72 -0.19 28.14
CA SER A 17 -1.74 -0.92 27.37
C SER A 17 -1.25 -2.32 26.99
N LEU A 18 0.01 -2.47 26.60
CA LEU A 18 0.64 -3.76 26.29
C LEU A 18 0.73 -4.65 27.55
N PHE A 19 1.12 -4.08 28.70
CA PHE A 19 1.17 -4.81 29.96
C PHE A 19 -0.21 -5.21 30.46
N LYS A 20 -1.20 -4.32 30.37
CA LYS A 20 -2.59 -4.66 30.70
C LYS A 20 -3.10 -5.78 29.80
N TYR A 21 -2.84 -5.70 28.50
CA TYR A 21 -3.20 -6.75 27.55
C TYR A 21 -2.54 -8.09 27.93
N ARG A 22 -1.27 -8.07 28.34
CA ARG A 22 -0.55 -9.26 28.83
C ARG A 22 -1.23 -9.91 30.03
N GLU A 23 -1.70 -9.12 31.00
CA GLU A 23 -2.37 -9.63 32.21
C GLU A 23 -3.79 -10.15 31.96
N THR A 24 -4.53 -9.54 31.02
CA THR A 24 -5.93 -9.88 30.74
C THR A 24 -6.12 -10.65 29.44
N ARG A 25 -5.09 -11.38 28.99
CA ARG A 25 -5.05 -12.00 27.67
C ARG A 25 -6.19 -13.00 27.48
N ARG A 26 -7.10 -12.67 26.57
CA ARG A 26 -8.15 -13.57 26.06
C ARG A 26 -7.64 -14.35 24.85
N THR A 27 -8.27 -15.49 24.60
CA THR A 27 -8.10 -16.24 23.36
C THR A 27 -8.78 -15.52 22.19
N GLN A 28 -8.34 -15.79 20.95
CA GLN A 28 -8.97 -15.20 19.76
C GLN A 28 -10.41 -15.68 19.62
N GLU A 29 -10.68 -16.94 19.94
CA GLU A 29 -12.00 -17.56 19.90
C GLU A 29 -12.99 -16.88 20.85
N GLU A 30 -12.56 -16.51 22.06
CA GLU A 30 -13.39 -15.76 23.00
C GLU A 30 -13.79 -14.38 22.43
N ILE A 31 -12.83 -13.66 21.85
CA ILE A 31 -13.09 -12.33 21.26
C ILE A 31 -14.01 -12.44 20.04
N ILE A 32 -13.76 -13.44 19.17
CA ILE A 32 -14.59 -13.73 18.00
C ILE A 32 -16.04 -14.01 18.43
N ASN A 33 -16.24 -14.87 19.43
CA ASN A 33 -17.56 -15.23 19.92
C ASN A 33 -18.33 -14.03 20.46
N ASP A 34 -17.67 -13.08 21.12
CA ASP A 34 -18.32 -11.84 21.58
C ASP A 34 -18.80 -10.97 20.41
N ILE A 35 -17.95 -10.78 19.38
CA ILE A 35 -18.34 -10.04 18.18
C ILE A 35 -19.53 -10.74 17.52
N LEU A 36 -19.44 -12.05 17.31
CA LEU A 36 -20.49 -12.85 16.68
C LEU A 36 -21.81 -12.80 17.47
N SER A 37 -21.75 -12.78 18.80
CA SER A 37 -22.93 -12.65 19.67
C SER A 37 -23.65 -11.31 19.47
N ILE A 38 -22.90 -10.22 19.32
CA ILE A 38 -23.47 -8.91 19.00
C ILE A 38 -24.11 -8.92 17.61
N LEU A 39 -23.43 -9.53 16.62
CA LEU A 39 -23.90 -9.52 15.24
C LEU A 39 -25.11 -10.45 14.99
N TYR A 40 -25.42 -11.39 15.89
CA TYR A 40 -26.41 -12.44 15.67
C TYR A 40 -27.79 -11.93 15.20
N ASN A 41 -28.24 -10.79 15.72
CA ASN A 41 -29.53 -10.19 15.40
C ASN A 41 -29.48 -9.15 14.27
N ILE A 42 -28.30 -8.83 13.74
CA ILE A 42 -28.09 -7.67 12.88
C ILE A 42 -28.35 -7.99 11.41
N ARG A 43 -29.11 -7.11 10.74
CA ARG A 43 -29.45 -7.21 9.31
C ARG A 43 -28.28 -6.89 8.39
N LYS A 44 -28.18 -7.68 7.33
CA LYS A 44 -27.15 -7.57 6.30
C LYS A 44 -27.25 -6.28 5.51
N GLU A 45 -28.47 -5.90 5.12
CA GLU A 45 -28.78 -4.79 4.19
C GLU A 45 -28.45 -3.41 4.74
N THR A 46 -28.24 -3.28 6.05
CA THR A 46 -27.94 -2.04 6.76
C THR A 46 -26.53 -2.07 7.32
N PHE A 47 -26.12 -3.18 7.95
CA PHE A 47 -24.83 -3.30 8.61
C PHE A 47 -23.65 -3.35 7.65
N LEU A 48 -23.69 -4.18 6.60
CA LEU A 48 -22.56 -4.28 5.67
C LEU A 48 -22.32 -2.97 4.89
N PRO A 49 -23.36 -2.25 4.42
CA PRO A 49 -23.16 -0.91 3.87
C PRO A 49 -22.57 0.09 4.86
N PHE A 50 -22.98 0.05 6.14
CA PHE A 50 -22.40 0.88 7.19
C PHE A 50 -20.90 0.57 7.41
N VAL A 51 -20.53 -0.71 7.56
CA VAL A 51 -19.13 -1.13 7.74
C VAL A 51 -18.28 -0.70 6.55
N LEU A 52 -18.82 -0.84 5.32
CA LEU A 52 -18.13 -0.38 4.12
C LEU A 52 -17.97 1.14 4.08
N GLN A 53 -18.97 1.89 4.50
CA GLN A 53 -18.88 3.35 4.62
C GLN A 53 -17.78 3.75 5.61
N MET A 54 -17.75 3.13 6.80
CA MET A 54 -16.70 3.35 7.79
C MET A 54 -15.32 3.04 7.22
N LYS A 55 -15.16 1.91 6.52
CA LYS A 55 -13.91 1.56 5.84
C LYS A 55 -13.42 2.63 4.84
N ASN A 56 -14.33 3.31 4.15
CA ASN A 56 -13.98 4.38 3.20
C ASN A 56 -13.80 5.76 3.87
N PHE A 57 -14.20 5.92 5.14
CA PHE A 57 -14.04 7.16 5.91
C PHE A 57 -12.68 7.27 6.61
N ILE A 58 -11.73 6.40 6.29
CA ILE A 58 -10.37 6.41 6.85
C ILE A 58 -9.64 7.76 6.69
N GLN A 59 -9.99 8.54 5.67
CA GLN A 59 -9.47 9.90 5.48
C GLN A 59 -9.87 10.88 6.60
N PHE A 60 -10.90 10.55 7.38
CA PHE A 60 -11.39 11.30 8.54
C PHE A 60 -10.90 10.71 9.88
N ARG A 61 -9.82 9.92 9.86
CA ARG A 61 -9.24 9.27 11.05
C ARG A 61 -8.92 10.20 12.21
N ASP A 62 -8.59 11.46 11.93
CA ASP A 62 -8.30 12.45 12.96
C ASP A 62 -9.58 12.98 13.66
N SER A 63 -10.76 12.77 13.05
CA SER A 63 -12.04 13.35 13.49
C SER A 63 -13.00 12.34 14.13
N LEU A 64 -12.88 11.04 13.83
CA LEU A 64 -13.77 10.01 14.37
C LEU A 64 -13.07 9.18 15.45
N ASP A 65 -13.79 8.91 16.53
CA ASP A 65 -13.21 8.25 17.72
C ASP A 65 -12.87 6.77 17.46
N GLU A 66 -13.58 6.09 16.57
CA GLU A 66 -13.31 4.71 16.19
C GLU A 66 -11.89 4.54 15.63
N PHE A 67 -11.44 5.49 14.82
CA PHE A 67 -10.11 5.47 14.21
C PHE A 67 -8.99 5.84 15.19
N LYS A 68 -9.33 6.34 16.39
CA LYS A 68 -8.35 6.52 17.47
C LYS A 68 -8.10 5.22 18.23
N VAL A 69 -9.00 4.25 18.10
CA VAL A 69 -8.89 2.91 18.73
C VAL A 69 -8.28 1.92 17.75
N LEU A 70 -8.78 1.87 16.52
CA LEU A 70 -8.37 0.90 15.51
C LEU A 70 -6.98 1.24 14.93
N LYS A 71 -6.06 0.27 14.94
CA LYS A 71 -4.70 0.42 14.38
C LYS A 71 -4.62 0.13 12.88
N SER A 72 -5.43 -0.82 12.38
CA SER A 72 -5.49 -1.18 10.96
C SER A 72 -6.94 -1.15 10.43
N PRO A 73 -7.62 0.02 10.41
CA PRO A 73 -9.07 0.06 10.26
C PRO A 73 -9.60 -0.59 8.99
N ILE A 74 -8.90 -0.44 7.86
CA ILE A 74 -9.27 -1.06 6.58
C ILE A 74 -9.30 -2.60 6.69
N LYS A 75 -8.32 -3.19 7.37
CA LYS A 75 -8.20 -4.65 7.58
C LYS A 75 -9.22 -5.12 8.60
N GLN A 76 -9.39 -4.38 9.70
CA GLN A 76 -10.34 -4.70 10.77
C GLN A 76 -11.78 -4.66 10.28
N PHE A 77 -12.17 -3.68 9.46
CA PHE A 77 -13.51 -3.65 8.85
C PHE A 77 -13.70 -4.72 7.77
N ALA A 78 -12.67 -5.03 6.98
CA ALA A 78 -12.76 -6.17 6.04
C ALA A 78 -12.91 -7.51 6.79
N TYR A 79 -12.22 -7.66 7.92
CA TYR A 79 -12.36 -8.81 8.82
C TYR A 79 -13.77 -8.91 9.41
N LEU A 80 -14.35 -7.78 9.84
CA LEU A 80 -15.72 -7.73 10.33
C LEU A 80 -16.76 -8.17 9.28
N ILE A 81 -16.53 -7.85 8.00
CA ILE A 81 -17.36 -8.35 6.89
C ILE A 81 -17.26 -9.87 6.76
N ASP A 82 -16.04 -10.43 6.81
CA ASP A 82 -15.86 -11.88 6.76
C ASP A 82 -16.48 -12.57 8.00
N LEU A 83 -16.35 -11.99 9.20
CA LEU A 83 -16.98 -12.51 10.42
C LEU A 83 -18.51 -12.56 10.30
N TYR A 84 -19.12 -11.53 9.73
CA TYR A 84 -20.56 -11.53 9.46
C TYR A 84 -20.95 -12.75 8.62
N PHE A 85 -20.28 -12.99 7.50
CA PHE A 85 -20.61 -14.15 6.65
C PHE A 85 -20.19 -15.52 7.20
N SER A 86 -19.44 -15.57 8.30
CA SER A 86 -19.03 -16.85 8.90
C SER A 86 -20.13 -17.57 9.68
N GLN A 87 -21.24 -16.90 10.00
CA GLN A 87 -22.35 -17.48 10.75
C GLN A 87 -23.72 -17.11 10.17
N GLU A 88 -24.78 -17.74 10.70
CA GLU A 88 -26.15 -17.36 10.39
C GLU A 88 -26.67 -16.26 11.34
N HIS A 89 -27.53 -15.39 10.81
CA HIS A 89 -28.08 -14.25 11.52
C HIS A 89 -29.62 -14.32 11.51
N LEU A 90 -30.25 -13.87 12.59
CA LEU A 90 -31.71 -13.73 12.66
C LEU A 90 -32.24 -12.48 11.96
N GLU A 91 -31.38 -11.49 11.72
CA GLU A 91 -31.69 -10.28 10.97
C GLU A 91 -32.93 -9.51 11.51
N THR A 92 -33.06 -9.42 12.83
CA THR A 92 -34.19 -8.75 13.50
C THR A 92 -33.96 -7.24 13.69
N GLU A 93 -32.72 -6.81 13.86
CA GLU A 93 -32.31 -5.43 14.16
C GLU A 93 -31.51 -4.80 13.02
N ASP A 94 -31.73 -3.52 12.73
CA ASP A 94 -31.03 -2.85 11.63
C ASP A 94 -29.54 -2.64 11.91
N MET A 95 -29.17 -2.30 13.15
CA MET A 95 -27.79 -1.94 13.52
C MET A 95 -27.52 -2.25 14.99
N PRO A 96 -26.26 -2.57 15.37
CA PRO A 96 -25.85 -2.58 16.76
C PRO A 96 -26.15 -1.22 17.41
N ASN A 97 -26.56 -1.23 18.68
CA ASN A 97 -26.65 0.01 19.44
C ASN A 97 -25.25 0.63 19.67
N GLU A 98 -25.21 1.87 20.16
CA GLU A 98 -23.95 2.61 20.34
C GLU A 98 -22.93 1.89 21.25
N ASN A 99 -23.39 1.22 22.31
CA ASN A 99 -22.51 0.50 23.21
C ASN A 99 -21.94 -0.76 22.55
N ASP A 100 -22.78 -1.50 21.83
CA ASP A 100 -22.37 -2.70 21.11
C ASP A 100 -21.42 -2.38 19.96
N TRP A 101 -21.66 -1.29 19.23
CA TRP A 101 -20.70 -0.78 18.23
C TRP A 101 -19.35 -0.44 18.86
N LYS A 102 -19.34 0.30 19.97
CA LYS A 102 -18.11 0.60 20.72
C LYS A 102 -17.40 -0.66 21.21
N ASN A 103 -18.14 -1.70 21.58
CA ASN A 103 -17.57 -2.98 21.98
C ASN A 103 -16.96 -3.73 20.79
N ILE A 104 -17.64 -3.78 19.63
CA ILE A 104 -17.08 -4.32 18.37
C ILE A 104 -15.75 -3.65 18.06
N ILE A 105 -15.68 -2.31 18.10
CA ILE A 105 -14.44 -1.56 17.81
C ILE A 105 -13.32 -1.95 18.78
N LYS A 106 -13.61 -2.09 20.08
CA LYS A 106 -12.62 -2.54 21.06
C LYS A 106 -12.17 -3.98 20.81
N PHE A 107 -13.09 -4.89 20.51
CA PHE A 107 -12.77 -6.30 20.22
C PHE A 107 -11.95 -6.45 18.94
N LEU A 108 -12.19 -5.60 17.92
CA LEU A 108 -11.36 -5.55 16.72
C LEU A 108 -9.93 -5.05 17.00
N ASP A 109 -9.73 -4.11 17.91
CA ASP A 109 -8.38 -3.73 18.34
C ASP A 109 -7.73 -4.84 19.19
N GLU A 110 -8.51 -5.43 20.10
CA GLU A 110 -8.05 -6.52 20.97
C GLU A 110 -7.58 -7.73 20.15
N ILE A 111 -8.31 -8.13 19.11
CA ILE A 111 -7.92 -9.27 18.29
C ILE A 111 -6.60 -9.01 17.54
N GLU A 112 -6.36 -7.78 17.07
CA GLU A 112 -5.07 -7.40 16.49
C GLU A 112 -3.97 -7.41 17.55
N MET A 113 -4.24 -6.91 18.77
CA MET A 113 -3.31 -6.94 19.91
C MET A 113 -2.93 -8.33 20.35
N THR A 114 -3.79 -9.33 20.11
CA THR A 114 -3.40 -10.71 20.38
C THR A 114 -2.13 -11.08 19.65
N TYR A 115 -1.98 -10.73 18.38
CA TYR A 115 -0.78 -11.02 17.60
C TYR A 115 0.46 -10.27 18.10
N PHE A 116 0.32 -9.00 18.50
CA PHE A 116 1.40 -8.26 19.16
C PHE A 116 1.89 -8.99 20.40
N GLY A 117 0.94 -9.45 21.24
CA GLY A 117 1.26 -10.16 22.46
C GLY A 117 1.91 -11.52 22.20
N GLU A 118 1.38 -12.33 21.28
CA GLU A 118 1.94 -13.68 21.04
C GLU A 118 3.35 -13.64 20.44
N ILE A 119 3.62 -12.66 19.56
CA ILE A 119 4.90 -12.55 18.85
C ILE A 119 5.92 -11.80 19.70
N GLY A 120 5.51 -10.68 20.32
CA GLY A 120 6.39 -9.82 21.11
C GLY A 120 6.83 -10.45 22.44
N PHE A 121 5.97 -11.28 23.06
CA PHE A 121 6.23 -11.95 24.35
C PHE A 121 6.38 -13.47 24.21
N PHE A 122 7.01 -13.92 23.12
CA PHE A 122 7.03 -15.34 22.71
C PHE A 122 7.77 -16.31 23.67
N GLU A 123 8.67 -15.84 24.54
CA GLU A 123 9.60 -16.70 25.32
C GLU A 123 9.83 -16.20 26.77
N GLU A 124 8.82 -15.66 27.46
CA GLU A 124 8.99 -15.10 28.81
C GLU A 124 9.40 -16.12 29.91
N ASP A 125 9.29 -17.42 29.67
CA ASP A 125 9.69 -18.47 30.62
C ASP A 125 11.16 -18.94 30.46
N ILE A 126 11.93 -18.40 29.51
CA ILE A 126 13.31 -18.85 29.21
C ILE A 126 14.28 -17.67 29.39
N THR A 127 14.82 -17.53 30.60
CA THR A 127 15.66 -16.39 31.00
C THR A 127 17.08 -16.38 30.42
N GLU A 128 17.54 -17.46 29.77
CA GLU A 128 18.95 -17.59 29.39
C GLU A 128 19.28 -17.27 27.92
N ASN A 129 18.30 -17.09 27.01
CA ASN A 129 18.58 -16.82 25.58
C ASN A 129 17.46 -16.03 24.86
N PHE A 130 17.11 -14.84 25.36
CA PHE A 130 16.11 -14.00 24.71
C PHE A 130 16.58 -13.50 23.34
N GLN A 131 15.98 -13.99 22.25
CA GLN A 131 16.41 -13.71 20.87
C GLN A 131 15.78 -12.43 20.32
N LEU A 132 16.04 -11.29 20.97
CA LEU A 132 15.41 -10.00 20.68
C LEU A 132 15.50 -9.61 19.21
N ASP A 133 16.65 -9.78 18.57
CA ASP A 133 16.84 -9.42 17.16
C ASP A 133 15.88 -10.19 16.23
N LYS A 134 15.69 -11.49 16.50
CA LYS A 134 14.78 -12.32 15.72
C LYS A 134 13.32 -11.96 15.95
N ILE A 135 12.98 -11.65 17.21
CA ILE A 135 11.64 -11.19 17.58
C ILE A 135 11.34 -9.85 16.90
N SER A 136 12.26 -8.89 16.97
CA SER A 136 12.16 -7.57 16.34
C SER A 136 11.90 -7.66 14.84
N VAL A 137 12.75 -8.38 14.10
CA VAL A 137 12.60 -8.58 12.64
C VAL A 137 11.26 -9.25 12.30
N SER A 138 10.88 -10.26 13.07
CA SER A 138 9.64 -11.01 12.85
C SER A 138 8.40 -10.16 13.12
N LEU A 139 8.45 -9.35 14.17
CA LEU A 139 7.37 -8.47 14.58
C LEU A 139 7.14 -7.36 13.53
N LYS A 140 8.22 -6.69 13.08
CA LYS A 140 8.17 -5.68 12.01
C LYS A 140 7.58 -6.28 10.72
N SER A 141 8.15 -7.41 10.28
CA SER A 141 7.69 -8.09 9.07
C SER A 141 6.24 -8.56 9.17
N PHE A 142 5.79 -8.99 10.36
CA PHE A 142 4.41 -9.39 10.60
C PHE A 142 3.46 -8.20 10.41
N PHE A 143 3.73 -7.06 11.05
CA PHE A 143 2.86 -5.89 10.92
C PHE A 143 2.84 -5.34 9.52
N GLU A 144 3.99 -5.22 8.87
CA GLU A 144 4.05 -4.71 7.51
C GLU A 144 3.31 -5.62 6.53
N TYR A 145 3.28 -6.93 6.78
CA TYR A 145 2.55 -7.88 5.96
C TYR A 145 1.03 -7.85 6.19
N TYR A 146 0.58 -7.78 7.45
CA TYR A 146 -0.84 -7.95 7.79
C TYR A 146 -1.59 -6.62 7.98
N ALA A 147 -0.94 -5.57 8.50
CA ALA A 147 -1.57 -4.27 8.79
C ALA A 147 -1.76 -3.43 7.53
N ASN A 148 -0.84 -3.52 6.56
CA ASN A 148 -0.86 -2.67 5.37
C ASN A 148 -1.64 -3.31 4.21
N GLY A 149 -2.38 -2.46 3.47
CA GLY A 149 -2.88 -2.78 2.13
C GLY A 149 -1.82 -2.56 1.06
N GLN A 150 -2.15 -2.76 -0.21
CA GLN A 150 -1.24 -2.41 -1.30
C GLN A 150 -1.15 -0.88 -1.43
N LEU A 151 -0.01 -0.32 -1.01
CA LEU A 151 0.28 1.11 -1.07
C LEU A 151 0.77 1.50 -2.47
N SER A 152 -0.16 1.69 -3.40
CA SER A 152 0.10 2.13 -4.78
C SER A 152 -1.05 3.01 -5.29
N PHE A 153 -0.76 3.90 -6.23
CA PHE A 153 -1.80 4.66 -6.94
C PHE A 153 -2.50 3.80 -8.00
N ASP A 154 -3.72 4.19 -8.39
CA ASP A 154 -4.54 3.42 -9.33
C ASP A 154 -3.85 3.26 -10.69
N GLU A 155 -3.14 4.29 -11.16
CA GLU A 155 -2.38 4.24 -12.42
C GLU A 155 -1.29 3.16 -12.40
N GLN A 156 -0.64 2.96 -11.26
CA GLN A 156 0.41 1.95 -11.10
C GLN A 156 -0.19 0.54 -11.12
N THR A 157 -1.34 0.35 -10.45
CA THR A 157 -2.07 -0.91 -10.45
C THR A 157 -2.64 -1.23 -11.83
N ILE A 158 -3.26 -0.25 -12.51
CA ILE A 158 -3.77 -0.39 -13.87
C ILE A 158 -2.65 -0.72 -14.84
N HIS A 159 -1.53 0.02 -14.78
CA HIS A 159 -0.37 -0.25 -15.62
C HIS A 159 0.11 -1.70 -15.44
N ARG A 160 0.25 -2.15 -14.18
CA ARG A 160 0.70 -3.50 -13.86
C ARG A 160 -0.28 -4.56 -14.37
N ILE A 161 -1.58 -4.33 -14.23
CA ILE A 161 -2.62 -5.18 -14.79
C ILE A 161 -2.49 -5.29 -16.31
N GLN A 162 -2.38 -4.16 -17.00
CA GLN A 162 -2.23 -4.12 -18.46
C GLN A 162 -0.95 -4.81 -18.92
N SER A 163 0.19 -4.51 -18.28
CA SER A 163 1.48 -5.07 -18.68
C SER A 163 1.55 -6.58 -18.47
N ASN A 164 1.03 -7.06 -17.33
CA ASN A 164 1.21 -8.45 -16.93
C ASN A 164 0.18 -9.38 -17.59
N PHE A 165 -1.03 -8.88 -17.88
CA PHE A 165 -2.16 -9.74 -18.23
C PHE A 165 -2.65 -9.62 -19.66
N SER A 166 -2.49 -8.48 -20.34
CA SER A 166 -3.09 -8.30 -21.68
C SER A 166 -2.59 -9.31 -22.72
N ARG A 167 -1.36 -9.84 -22.55
CA ARG A 167 -0.84 -10.92 -23.41
C ARG A 167 -1.63 -12.24 -23.28
N PHE A 168 -2.37 -12.41 -22.18
CA PHE A 168 -3.15 -13.59 -21.86
C PHE A 168 -4.66 -13.34 -21.96
N ASP A 169 -5.10 -12.30 -22.68
CA ASP A 169 -6.51 -11.95 -22.86
C ASP A 169 -7.35 -13.13 -23.36
N ASP A 170 -6.82 -13.96 -24.27
CA ASP A 170 -7.56 -15.13 -24.78
C ASP A 170 -7.79 -16.20 -23.69
N ASP A 171 -6.85 -16.35 -22.75
CA ASP A 171 -6.99 -17.27 -21.64
C ASP A 171 -7.99 -16.72 -20.60
N ILE A 172 -7.92 -15.43 -20.31
CA ILE A 172 -8.84 -14.74 -19.38
C ILE A 172 -10.25 -14.76 -19.95
N PHE A 173 -10.42 -14.44 -21.24
CA PHE A 173 -11.72 -14.45 -21.91
C PHE A 173 -12.34 -15.84 -21.93
N ARG A 174 -11.56 -16.90 -22.18
CA ARG A 174 -12.07 -18.28 -22.17
C ARG A 174 -12.56 -18.70 -20.79
N GLU A 175 -11.86 -18.29 -19.73
CA GLU A 175 -12.18 -18.68 -18.35
C GLU A 175 -13.31 -17.84 -17.75
N TYR A 176 -13.33 -16.53 -18.03
CA TYR A 176 -14.17 -15.57 -17.31
C TYR A 176 -15.11 -14.75 -18.21
N GLY A 177 -14.98 -14.85 -19.54
CA GLY A 177 -15.87 -14.17 -20.49
C GLY A 177 -15.66 -12.66 -20.63
N PHE A 178 -14.51 -12.14 -20.19
CA PHE A 178 -14.10 -10.75 -20.38
C PHE A 178 -12.58 -10.65 -20.56
N ARG A 179 -12.09 -9.49 -21.02
CA ARG A 179 -10.66 -9.19 -21.22
C ARG A 179 -10.14 -8.19 -20.19
N VAL A 180 -8.83 -7.99 -20.16
CA VAL A 180 -8.18 -7.02 -19.25
C VAL A 180 -8.74 -5.61 -19.44
N LEU A 181 -8.94 -5.17 -20.68
CA LEU A 181 -9.45 -3.83 -20.96
C LEU A 181 -10.91 -3.65 -20.50
N ASP A 182 -11.74 -4.68 -20.62
CA ASP A 182 -13.14 -4.65 -20.16
C ASP A 182 -13.18 -4.41 -18.65
N LEU A 183 -12.33 -5.12 -17.90
CA LEU A 183 -12.24 -4.99 -16.45
C LEU A 183 -11.74 -3.60 -16.01
N ILE A 184 -10.70 -3.07 -16.66
CA ILE A 184 -10.20 -1.72 -16.33
C ILE A 184 -11.30 -0.70 -16.58
N THR A 185 -11.98 -0.80 -17.72
CA THR A 185 -13.11 0.07 -18.08
C THR A 185 -14.19 0.00 -17.02
N PHE A 186 -14.59 -1.21 -16.63
CA PHE A 186 -15.57 -1.42 -15.57
C PHE A 186 -15.16 -0.80 -14.23
N CYS A 187 -13.94 -1.05 -13.75
CA CYS A 187 -13.47 -0.54 -12.45
C CYS A 187 -13.39 1.00 -12.44
N VAL A 188 -12.89 1.61 -13.52
CA VAL A 188 -12.80 3.07 -13.66
C VAL A 188 -14.20 3.70 -13.73
N CYS A 189 -15.11 3.13 -14.54
CA CYS A 189 -16.47 3.64 -14.64
C CYS A 189 -17.25 3.49 -13.33
N VAL A 190 -17.12 2.36 -12.62
CA VAL A 190 -17.71 2.18 -11.28
C VAL A 190 -17.18 3.25 -10.33
N ASN A 191 -15.87 3.50 -10.31
CA ASN A 191 -15.31 4.54 -9.44
C ASN A 191 -15.85 5.93 -9.77
N ASN A 192 -16.02 6.26 -11.06
CA ASN A 192 -16.63 7.52 -11.49
C ASN A 192 -18.10 7.62 -11.06
N ILE A 193 -18.89 6.55 -11.20
CA ILE A 193 -20.28 6.50 -10.73
C ILE A 193 -20.36 6.74 -9.22
N LEU A 194 -19.49 6.07 -8.44
CA LEU A 194 -19.43 6.26 -6.98
C LEU A 194 -19.04 7.70 -6.63
N GLN A 195 -18.06 8.29 -7.33
CA GLN A 195 -17.65 9.68 -7.13
C GLN A 195 -18.78 10.65 -7.47
N GLU A 196 -19.48 10.47 -8.59
CA GLU A 196 -20.62 11.30 -8.97
C GLU A 196 -21.76 11.22 -7.94
N LYS A 197 -22.03 10.03 -7.38
CA LYS A 197 -22.98 9.88 -6.28
C LYS A 197 -22.50 10.64 -5.04
N ALA A 198 -21.22 10.52 -4.67
CA ALA A 198 -20.65 11.22 -3.53
C ALA A 198 -20.76 12.75 -3.69
N ASP A 199 -20.40 13.27 -4.87
CA ASP A 199 -20.48 14.70 -5.20
C ASP A 199 -21.93 15.21 -5.10
N LYS A 200 -22.90 14.45 -5.60
CA LYS A 200 -24.33 14.79 -5.47
C LYS A 200 -24.81 14.77 -4.02
N CYS A 201 -24.35 13.82 -3.21
CA CYS A 201 -24.72 13.72 -1.80
C CYS A 201 -24.13 14.87 -0.96
N LEU A 202 -22.93 15.32 -1.32
CA LEU A 202 -22.17 16.33 -0.57
C LEU A 202 -22.24 17.74 -1.19
N TYR A 203 -22.94 17.90 -2.31
CA TYR A 203 -22.97 19.15 -3.09
C TYR A 203 -23.28 20.38 -2.23
N TYR A 204 -24.36 20.36 -1.46
CA TYR A 204 -24.77 21.50 -0.64
C TYR A 204 -23.89 21.73 0.59
N HIS A 205 -23.18 20.70 1.06
CA HIS A 205 -22.16 20.86 2.10
C HIS A 205 -20.91 21.56 1.55
N GLN A 206 -20.53 21.23 0.31
CA GLN A 206 -19.39 21.84 -0.39
C GLN A 206 -19.70 23.24 -0.94
N HIS A 207 -20.98 23.54 -1.19
CA HIS A 207 -21.49 24.80 -1.73
C HIS A 207 -22.57 25.43 -0.82
N PRO A 208 -22.20 25.98 0.35
CA PRO A 208 -23.17 26.57 1.28
C PRO A 208 -24.02 27.69 0.67
N GLU A 209 -23.49 28.42 -0.32
CA GLU A 209 -24.22 29.43 -1.08
C GLU A 209 -25.38 28.82 -1.88
N LYS A 210 -25.18 27.63 -2.46
CA LYS A 210 -26.21 26.91 -3.22
C LYS A 210 -27.28 26.32 -2.32
N TRP A 211 -26.92 25.94 -1.09
CA TRP A 211 -27.89 25.56 -0.07
C TRP A 211 -28.83 26.71 0.29
N GLN A 212 -28.30 27.93 0.43
CA GLN A 212 -29.11 29.11 0.72
C GLN A 212 -30.06 29.47 -0.43
N GLU A 213 -29.58 29.40 -1.67
CA GLU A 213 -30.42 29.61 -2.87
C GLU A 213 -31.58 28.60 -2.92
N LEU A 214 -31.30 27.31 -2.71
CA LEU A 214 -32.31 26.26 -2.75
C LEU A 214 -33.37 26.44 -1.65
N THR A 215 -32.94 26.64 -0.41
CA THR A 215 -33.86 26.76 0.74
C THR A 215 -34.74 28.01 0.63
N SER A 216 -34.21 29.10 0.07
CA SER A 216 -35.02 30.28 -0.27
C SER A 216 -36.07 29.96 -1.34
N ALA A 217 -35.69 29.25 -2.40
CA ALA A 217 -36.62 28.83 -3.43
C ALA A 217 -37.73 27.88 -2.92
N PHE A 218 -37.44 27.03 -1.92
CA PHE A 218 -38.47 26.23 -1.25
C PHE A 218 -39.47 27.09 -0.48
N ILE A 219 -39.00 28.09 0.27
CA ILE A 219 -39.86 29.03 0.98
C ILE A 219 -40.76 29.78 -0.03
N ASP A 220 -40.20 30.25 -1.15
CA ASP A 220 -40.94 30.94 -2.21
C ASP A 220 -42.01 30.04 -2.88
N ARG A 221 -41.78 28.72 -2.92
CA ARG A 221 -42.76 27.71 -3.39
C ARG A 221 -43.83 27.38 -2.33
N GLY A 222 -43.78 27.99 -1.15
CA GLY A 222 -44.71 27.74 -0.05
C GLY A 222 -44.31 26.60 0.90
N LEU A 223 -43.09 26.06 0.77
CA LEU A 223 -42.53 25.05 1.68
C LEU A 223 -41.78 25.75 2.82
N SER A 224 -42.52 26.35 3.74
CA SER A 224 -41.94 27.09 4.87
C SER A 224 -41.43 26.20 6.00
N ASP A 225 -41.87 24.95 6.09
CA ASP A 225 -41.41 23.99 7.10
C ASP A 225 -40.25 23.14 6.53
N PRO A 226 -39.05 23.18 7.15
CA PRO A 226 -37.91 22.38 6.70
C PRO A 226 -38.15 20.87 6.65
N ARG A 227 -39.14 20.36 7.40
CA ARG A 227 -39.50 18.93 7.37
C ARG A 227 -40.10 18.51 6.03
N ASP A 228 -40.75 19.44 5.33
CA ASP A 228 -41.34 19.17 4.01
C ASP A 228 -40.29 19.09 2.91
N TRP A 229 -39.10 19.68 3.14
CA TRP A 229 -38.00 19.68 2.18
C TRP A 229 -37.43 18.28 1.92
N ALA A 230 -37.52 17.38 2.91
CA ALA A 230 -36.99 16.01 2.80
C ALA A 230 -37.66 15.18 1.69
N THR A 231 -38.83 15.60 1.21
CA THR A 231 -39.56 14.94 0.11
C THR A 231 -39.25 15.54 -1.27
N GLN A 232 -38.45 16.60 -1.32
CA GLN A 232 -38.16 17.31 -2.57
C GLN A 232 -37.10 16.56 -3.39
N PRO A 233 -37.28 16.43 -4.71
CA PRO A 233 -36.36 15.68 -5.57
C PRO A 233 -34.94 16.28 -5.58
N GLU A 234 -34.80 17.60 -5.38
CA GLU A 234 -33.50 18.26 -5.29
C GLU A 234 -32.64 17.75 -4.12
N LEU A 235 -33.26 17.15 -3.09
CA LEU A 235 -32.58 16.61 -1.91
C LEU A 235 -32.51 15.08 -1.88
N GLU A 236 -32.98 14.36 -2.91
CA GLU A 236 -33.07 12.89 -2.92
C GLU A 236 -31.74 12.21 -2.54
N ASN A 237 -30.63 12.62 -3.16
CA ASN A 237 -29.31 12.05 -2.89
C ASN A 237 -28.81 12.38 -1.47
N MET A 238 -29.00 13.61 -1.00
CA MET A 238 -28.60 14.03 0.34
C MET A 238 -29.38 13.27 1.40
N ILE A 239 -30.69 13.16 1.25
CA ILE A 239 -31.57 12.40 2.17
C ILE A 239 -31.24 10.91 2.09
N GLY A 240 -31.04 10.36 0.89
CA GLY A 240 -30.62 8.97 0.70
C GLY A 240 -29.32 8.65 1.44
N PHE A 241 -28.34 9.54 1.35
CA PHE A 241 -27.07 9.43 2.08
C PHE A 241 -27.22 9.51 3.60
N MET A 242 -28.10 10.38 4.10
CA MET A 242 -28.36 10.51 5.54
C MET A 242 -29.15 9.33 6.12
N MET A 243 -30.08 8.77 5.34
CA MET A 243 -31.04 7.77 5.81
C MET A 243 -30.59 6.33 5.56
N LYS A 244 -29.80 6.08 4.51
CA LYS A 244 -29.35 4.74 4.12
C LYS A 244 -27.83 4.63 4.27
N PRO A 245 -27.33 3.85 5.25
CA PRO A 245 -25.90 3.60 5.39
C PRO A 245 -25.29 3.08 4.08
N GLY A 246 -24.10 3.58 3.76
CA GLY A 246 -23.39 3.19 2.54
C GLY A 246 -24.07 3.55 1.22
N TYR A 247 -25.08 4.44 1.20
CA TYR A 247 -25.85 4.83 0.00
C TYR A 247 -25.00 5.04 -1.27
N ILE A 248 -23.87 5.73 -1.14
CA ILE A 248 -22.93 6.00 -2.23
C ILE A 248 -22.47 4.70 -2.91
N PHE A 249 -22.22 3.66 -2.11
CA PHE A 249 -21.65 2.37 -2.51
C PHE A 249 -22.71 1.37 -3.01
N ILE A 250 -23.99 1.68 -2.89
CA ILE A 250 -25.07 0.79 -3.34
C ILE A 250 -25.44 1.15 -4.78
N LEU A 251 -25.22 0.20 -5.69
CA LEU A 251 -25.56 0.33 -7.11
C LEU A 251 -26.55 -0.75 -7.54
N THR A 252 -27.34 -0.41 -8.55
CA THR A 252 -28.29 -1.28 -9.24
C THR A 252 -27.83 -1.53 -10.66
N LYS A 253 -28.44 -2.49 -11.36
CA LYS A 253 -28.17 -2.70 -12.81
C LYS A 253 -28.39 -1.43 -13.64
N LYS A 254 -29.32 -0.55 -13.25
CA LYS A 254 -29.59 0.71 -13.97
C LYS A 254 -28.42 1.68 -13.89
N ASP A 255 -27.73 1.73 -12.74
CA ASP A 255 -26.57 2.59 -12.55
C ASP A 255 -25.40 2.17 -13.46
N LEU A 256 -25.33 0.87 -13.81
CA LEU A 256 -24.26 0.30 -14.62
C LEU A 256 -24.49 0.42 -16.14
N VAL A 257 -25.67 0.85 -16.59
CA VAL A 257 -26.00 0.99 -18.03
C VAL A 257 -25.11 2.01 -18.75
N SER A 258 -24.57 2.98 -18.00
CA SER A 258 -23.63 3.98 -18.53
C SER A 258 -22.24 3.43 -18.83
N ILE A 259 -21.92 2.23 -18.34
CA ILE A 259 -20.66 1.54 -18.63
C ILE A 259 -20.73 1.04 -20.07
N ASN A 260 -19.90 1.58 -20.95
CA ASN A 260 -19.85 1.24 -22.38
C ASN A 260 -19.25 -0.17 -22.62
N LEU A 261 -19.89 -1.21 -22.08
CA LEU A 261 -19.55 -2.62 -22.21
C LEU A 261 -20.81 -3.45 -22.50
N PRO A 262 -20.71 -4.60 -23.18
CA PRO A 262 -21.85 -5.49 -23.36
C PRO A 262 -22.41 -6.00 -22.02
N ASP A 263 -23.74 -6.13 -21.91
CA ASP A 263 -24.40 -6.62 -20.68
C ASP A 263 -23.84 -7.97 -20.19
N SER A 264 -23.54 -8.89 -21.11
CA SER A 264 -22.94 -10.19 -20.76
C SER A 264 -21.57 -10.05 -20.10
N VAL A 265 -20.78 -9.05 -20.51
CA VAL A 265 -19.47 -8.77 -19.93
C VAL A 265 -19.62 -8.16 -18.54
N ILE A 266 -20.57 -7.23 -18.37
CA ILE A 266 -20.91 -6.66 -17.06
C ILE A 266 -21.37 -7.75 -16.08
N ASP A 267 -22.27 -8.64 -16.52
CA ASP A 267 -22.75 -9.75 -15.68
C ASP A 267 -21.60 -10.70 -15.29
N ASN A 268 -20.69 -11.02 -16.21
CA ASN A 268 -19.50 -11.83 -15.90
C ASN A 268 -18.56 -11.14 -14.92
N LEU A 269 -18.36 -9.83 -15.02
CA LEU A 269 -17.53 -9.05 -14.09
C LEU A 269 -18.15 -8.97 -12.70
N ILE A 270 -19.47 -8.75 -12.61
CA ILE A 270 -20.21 -8.81 -11.34
C ILE A 270 -20.06 -10.20 -10.72
N ALA A 271 -20.29 -11.26 -11.51
CA ALA A 271 -20.15 -12.64 -11.05
C ALA A 271 -18.71 -12.94 -10.59
N PHE A 272 -17.71 -12.42 -11.31
CA PHE A 272 -16.31 -12.56 -10.93
C PHE A 272 -16.07 -11.96 -9.55
N PHE A 273 -16.47 -10.72 -9.29
CA PHE A 273 -16.21 -10.04 -8.01
C PHE A 273 -17.21 -10.34 -6.88
N LYS A 274 -18.29 -11.06 -7.15
CA LYS A 274 -19.32 -11.38 -6.16
C LYS A 274 -18.76 -12.20 -5.00
N TYR A 275 -19.03 -11.73 -3.78
CA TYR A 275 -18.71 -12.41 -2.54
C TYR A 275 -19.37 -13.79 -2.49
N ASP A 276 -18.57 -14.81 -2.18
CA ASP A 276 -19.00 -16.20 -2.11
C ASP A 276 -19.20 -16.66 -0.65
N GLU A 277 -20.36 -16.36 -0.08
CA GLU A 277 -20.70 -16.68 1.33
C GLU A 277 -20.40 -18.14 1.70
N SER A 278 -20.48 -19.07 0.75
CA SER A 278 -20.28 -20.50 1.00
C SER A 278 -18.86 -20.87 1.43
N LYS A 279 -17.87 -20.04 1.12
CA LYS A 279 -16.45 -20.34 1.40
C LYS A 279 -16.07 -20.23 2.87
N ILE A 280 -16.77 -19.39 3.65
CA ILE A 280 -16.44 -19.15 5.06
C ILE A 280 -17.58 -19.43 6.03
N LYS A 281 -18.78 -19.74 5.51
CA LYS A 281 -19.92 -20.10 6.35
C LYS A 281 -19.57 -21.29 7.26
N ASN A 282 -19.88 -21.15 8.54
CA ASN A 282 -19.60 -22.11 9.61
C ASN A 282 -18.10 -22.42 9.82
N GLN A 283 -17.21 -21.50 9.47
CA GLN A 283 -15.76 -21.61 9.74
C GLN A 283 -15.32 -20.54 10.73
N THR A 284 -14.35 -20.88 11.57
CA THR A 284 -13.65 -19.86 12.39
C THR A 284 -12.77 -19.02 11.48
N VAL A 285 -13.02 -17.72 11.44
CA VAL A 285 -12.23 -16.77 10.66
C VAL A 285 -11.21 -16.09 11.57
N TYR A 286 -9.92 -16.37 11.41
CA TYR A 286 -8.87 -15.72 12.21
C TYR A 286 -8.38 -14.46 11.53
N TYR A 287 -8.12 -13.38 12.27
CA TYR A 287 -7.70 -12.08 11.72
C TYR A 287 -6.51 -12.15 10.72
N ALA A 288 -5.51 -12.99 10.99
CA ALA A 288 -4.33 -13.14 10.13
C ALA A 288 -4.54 -14.03 8.89
N ASP A 289 -5.72 -14.60 8.66
CA ASP A 289 -5.95 -15.35 7.42
C ASP A 289 -6.10 -14.42 6.20
N ASN A 290 -6.04 -14.99 5.01
CA ASN A 290 -6.43 -14.27 3.79
C ASN A 290 -7.90 -13.86 3.89
N ARG A 291 -8.19 -12.58 3.62
CA ARG A 291 -9.57 -12.09 3.63
C ARG A 291 -10.27 -12.47 2.34
N GLN A 292 -11.45 -13.06 2.45
CA GLN A 292 -12.28 -13.31 1.28
C GLN A 292 -12.77 -12.00 0.66
N TYR A 293 -13.10 -11.02 1.50
CA TYR A 293 -13.57 -9.72 1.03
C TYR A 293 -12.61 -9.04 0.04
N PHE A 294 -11.29 -9.18 0.19
CA PHE A 294 -10.34 -8.59 -0.75
C PHE A 294 -10.24 -9.32 -2.10
N GLU A 295 -10.75 -10.55 -2.20
CA GLU A 295 -10.73 -11.34 -3.43
C GLU A 295 -12.06 -11.24 -4.21
N THR A 296 -13.17 -11.05 -3.48
CA THR A 296 -14.53 -10.95 -4.02
C THR A 296 -15.32 -9.85 -3.31
N PRO A 297 -15.03 -8.56 -3.59
CA PRO A 297 -15.49 -7.43 -2.78
C PRO A 297 -16.93 -6.95 -3.06
N LEU A 298 -17.69 -7.58 -3.97
CA LEU A 298 -19.08 -7.19 -4.25
C LEU A 298 -20.08 -8.00 -3.45
N ILE A 299 -20.94 -7.33 -2.68
CA ILE A 299 -21.90 -8.00 -1.81
C ILE A 299 -23.30 -7.81 -2.37
N LYS A 300 -24.02 -8.90 -2.63
CA LYS A 300 -25.44 -8.84 -3.02
C LYS A 300 -26.26 -8.56 -1.76
N LEU A 301 -26.89 -7.38 -1.70
CA LEU A 301 -27.78 -7.04 -0.60
C LEU A 301 -29.14 -7.71 -0.81
N ASN A 302 -29.73 -7.48 -1.99
CA ASN A 302 -31.00 -8.07 -2.42
C ASN A 302 -30.98 -8.31 -3.93
N ASP A 303 -32.13 -8.64 -4.54
CA ASP A 303 -32.21 -8.95 -5.98
C ASP A 303 -31.84 -7.80 -6.91
N ASN A 304 -31.95 -6.55 -6.45
CA ASN A 304 -31.72 -5.35 -7.26
C ASN A 304 -30.48 -4.56 -6.86
N GLU A 305 -30.01 -4.72 -5.62
CA GLU A 305 -28.95 -3.89 -5.04
C GLU A 305 -27.67 -4.68 -4.75
N ILE A 306 -26.56 -4.13 -5.22
CA ILE A 306 -25.22 -4.65 -5.00
C ILE A 306 -24.40 -3.58 -4.30
N LEU A 307 -23.72 -3.97 -3.24
CA LEU A 307 -22.78 -3.12 -2.51
C LEU A 307 -21.40 -3.23 -3.18
N PHE A 308 -20.92 -2.11 -3.70
CA PHE A 308 -19.64 -1.97 -4.39
C PHE A 308 -18.57 -1.39 -3.47
N SER A 309 -17.38 -1.99 -3.48
CA SER A 309 -16.19 -1.34 -2.90
C SER A 309 -15.68 -0.23 -3.83
N ASN A 310 -14.74 0.59 -3.32
CA ASN A 310 -13.99 1.52 -4.15
C ASN A 310 -13.27 0.76 -5.29
N GLY A 311 -13.14 1.39 -6.46
CA GLY A 311 -12.49 0.84 -7.64
C GLY A 311 -11.10 0.24 -7.39
N LYS A 312 -10.32 0.80 -6.47
CA LYS A 312 -9.00 0.25 -6.07
C LYS A 312 -9.08 -1.20 -5.59
N PHE A 313 -10.05 -1.54 -4.75
CA PHE A 313 -10.22 -2.92 -4.27
C PHE A 313 -10.67 -3.87 -5.37
N LEU A 314 -11.40 -3.39 -6.38
CA LEU A 314 -11.74 -4.19 -7.57
C LEU A 314 -10.49 -4.49 -8.41
N LEU A 315 -9.63 -3.49 -8.61
CA LEU A 315 -8.37 -3.67 -9.33
C LEU A 315 -7.44 -4.65 -8.59
N GLU A 316 -7.30 -4.51 -7.27
CA GLU A 316 -6.49 -5.42 -6.46
C GLU A 316 -7.04 -6.86 -6.46
N ALA A 317 -8.35 -7.03 -6.28
CA ALA A 317 -9.02 -8.33 -6.33
C ALA A 317 -8.79 -9.04 -7.68
N PHE A 318 -8.87 -8.29 -8.78
CA PHE A 318 -8.56 -8.81 -10.10
C PHE A 318 -7.09 -9.21 -10.22
N TYR A 319 -6.18 -8.31 -9.84
CA TYR A 319 -4.74 -8.58 -9.93
C TYR A 319 -4.38 -9.87 -9.20
N ASN A 320 -4.82 -10.03 -7.95
CA ASN A 320 -4.51 -11.20 -7.13
C ASN A 320 -5.02 -12.50 -7.77
N ARG A 321 -6.29 -12.52 -8.19
CA ARG A 321 -6.94 -13.73 -8.70
C ARG A 321 -6.45 -14.14 -10.07
N ILE A 322 -6.26 -13.18 -10.98
CA ILE A 322 -5.70 -13.48 -12.29
C ILE A 322 -4.23 -13.86 -12.19
N ASN A 323 -3.45 -13.18 -11.33
CA ASN A 323 -2.06 -13.57 -11.09
C ASN A 323 -1.97 -15.01 -10.57
N LEU A 324 -2.83 -15.40 -9.62
CA LEU A 324 -2.89 -16.78 -9.12
C LEU A 324 -3.26 -17.76 -10.24
N LYS A 325 -4.36 -17.51 -10.95
CA LYS A 325 -4.84 -18.38 -12.03
C LYS A 325 -3.80 -18.56 -13.14
N LEU A 326 -3.18 -17.47 -13.60
CA LEU A 326 -2.14 -17.52 -14.63
C LEU A 326 -0.87 -18.24 -14.15
N SER A 327 -0.52 -18.08 -12.87
CA SER A 327 0.58 -18.84 -12.26
C SER A 327 0.30 -20.35 -12.25
N GLU A 328 -0.97 -20.77 -12.13
CA GLU A 328 -1.37 -22.18 -12.20
C GLU A 328 -1.36 -22.71 -13.64
N ILE A 329 -1.99 -22.00 -14.58
CA ILE A 329 -2.22 -22.52 -15.94
C ILE A 329 -1.03 -22.28 -16.90
N LYS A 330 -0.23 -21.23 -16.69
CA LYS A 330 0.95 -20.91 -17.52
C LYS A 330 2.28 -21.16 -16.80
N LYS A 331 2.28 -21.28 -15.47
CA LYS A 331 3.46 -21.60 -14.65
C LYS A 331 4.63 -20.67 -14.97
N GLU A 332 5.80 -21.23 -15.22
CA GLU A 332 7.05 -20.52 -15.46
C GLU A 332 6.97 -19.50 -16.60
N LYS A 333 6.20 -19.78 -17.67
CA LYS A 333 6.04 -18.84 -18.79
C LYS A 333 5.41 -17.52 -18.34
N TYR A 334 4.46 -17.58 -17.42
CA TYR A 334 3.85 -16.38 -16.85
C TYR A 334 4.82 -15.68 -15.89
N THR A 335 5.48 -16.42 -15.00
CA THR A 335 6.46 -15.85 -14.06
C THR A 335 7.60 -15.12 -14.79
N GLN A 336 8.21 -15.74 -15.80
CA GLN A 336 9.27 -15.11 -16.61
C GLN A 336 8.77 -13.87 -17.35
N PHE A 337 7.55 -13.91 -17.88
CA PHE A 337 6.96 -12.75 -18.56
C PHE A 337 6.70 -11.59 -17.60
N LYS A 338 6.14 -11.89 -16.43
CA LYS A 338 5.89 -10.89 -15.37
C LYS A 338 7.18 -10.23 -14.90
N ASN A 339 8.24 -11.00 -14.62
CA ASN A 339 9.55 -10.45 -14.22
C ASN A 339 10.08 -9.48 -15.28
N LYS A 340 9.99 -9.86 -16.56
CA LYS A 340 10.38 -9.00 -17.68
C LYS A 340 9.55 -7.71 -17.75
N MET A 341 8.26 -7.75 -17.38
CA MET A 341 7.43 -6.54 -17.35
C MET A 341 7.83 -5.60 -16.21
N LEU A 342 8.25 -6.12 -15.07
CA LEU A 342 8.83 -5.31 -13.99
C LEU A 342 10.15 -4.65 -14.42
N GLU A 343 11.05 -5.38 -15.07
CA GLU A 343 12.29 -4.82 -15.63
C GLU A 343 12.02 -3.69 -16.63
N LYS A 344 11.03 -3.90 -17.51
CA LYS A 344 10.58 -2.90 -18.47
C LYS A 344 10.01 -1.65 -17.76
N LYS A 345 9.19 -1.83 -16.73
CA LYS A 345 8.64 -0.72 -15.94
C LYS A 345 9.74 0.08 -15.26
N CYS A 346 10.72 -0.58 -14.65
CA CYS A 346 11.87 0.09 -14.03
C CYS A 346 12.66 0.92 -15.06
N LEU A 347 12.92 0.36 -16.24
CA LEU A 347 13.56 1.09 -17.34
C LEU A 347 12.75 2.32 -17.76
N GLU A 348 11.42 2.21 -17.88
CA GLU A 348 10.53 3.31 -18.25
C GLU A 348 10.55 4.43 -17.22
N VAL A 349 10.48 4.10 -15.93
CA VAL A 349 10.57 5.05 -14.81
C VAL A 349 11.87 5.86 -14.90
N PHE A 350 13.02 5.19 -15.03
CA PHE A 350 14.29 5.89 -15.15
C PHE A 350 14.43 6.68 -16.46
N LYS A 351 13.96 6.14 -17.60
CA LYS A 351 13.96 6.88 -18.88
C LYS A 351 13.13 8.15 -18.80
N HIS A 352 12.01 8.12 -18.10
CA HIS A 352 11.17 9.31 -17.91
C HIS A 352 11.93 10.42 -17.17
N SER A 353 12.69 10.06 -16.12
CA SER A 353 13.45 11.04 -15.32
C SER A 353 14.72 11.53 -16.01
N PHE A 354 15.51 10.61 -16.58
CA PHE A 354 16.82 10.93 -17.16
C PHE A 354 16.75 11.40 -18.62
N LYS A 355 15.65 11.11 -19.32
CA LYS A 355 15.44 11.42 -20.74
C LYS A 355 16.60 10.90 -21.61
N ASP A 356 16.95 11.62 -22.67
CA ASP A 356 18.00 11.23 -23.62
C ASP A 356 19.44 11.54 -23.15
N ASP A 357 19.60 12.12 -21.95
CA ASP A 357 20.92 12.50 -21.40
C ASP A 357 21.73 11.31 -20.86
N ALA A 358 21.10 10.15 -20.68
CA ALA A 358 21.71 8.97 -20.08
C ALA A 358 21.81 7.80 -21.06
N ARG A 359 22.81 6.93 -20.84
CA ARG A 359 22.93 5.65 -21.55
C ARG A 359 22.39 4.54 -20.68
N PHE A 360 21.50 3.72 -21.24
CA PHE A 360 20.84 2.61 -20.56
C PHE A 360 21.35 1.27 -21.11
N PHE A 361 21.66 0.35 -20.22
CA PHE A 361 22.08 -1.00 -20.55
C PHE A 361 21.19 -2.00 -19.81
N THR A 362 20.46 -2.82 -20.54
CA THR A 362 19.49 -3.78 -19.98
C THR A 362 19.92 -5.20 -20.31
N SER A 363 19.68 -6.16 -19.41
CA SER A 363 19.95 -7.58 -19.65
C SER A 363 21.35 -7.78 -20.23
N PHE A 364 22.37 -7.37 -19.49
CA PHE A 364 23.76 -7.31 -19.97
C PHE A 364 24.69 -8.14 -19.10
N TYR A 365 25.89 -8.44 -19.62
CA TYR A 365 26.96 -9.06 -18.85
C TYR A 365 28.30 -8.40 -19.17
N PHE A 366 29.28 -8.53 -18.28
CA PHE A 366 30.62 -7.95 -18.44
C PHE A 366 31.75 -8.98 -18.34
N ASP A 367 31.45 -10.19 -17.90
CA ASP A 367 32.39 -11.31 -17.86
C ASP A 367 32.00 -12.38 -18.88
N LYS A 368 32.85 -12.62 -19.89
CA LYS A 368 32.62 -13.63 -20.92
C LYS A 368 32.74 -15.06 -20.41
N ALA A 369 33.42 -15.31 -19.29
CA ALA A 369 33.61 -16.65 -18.75
C ALA A 369 32.34 -17.18 -18.08
N ASN A 370 31.71 -16.36 -17.22
CA ASN A 370 30.50 -16.72 -16.49
C ASN A 370 29.21 -16.29 -17.22
N LYS A 371 29.27 -15.21 -18.02
CA LYS A 371 28.09 -14.56 -18.63
C LYS A 371 26.95 -14.31 -17.64
N ALA A 372 27.31 -13.97 -16.40
CA ALA A 372 26.33 -13.64 -15.38
C ALA A 372 25.57 -12.36 -15.77
N GLU A 373 24.26 -12.48 -15.92
CA GLU A 373 23.38 -11.38 -16.28
C GLU A 373 23.25 -10.35 -15.14
N GLN A 374 23.13 -9.09 -15.55
CA GLN A 374 22.77 -7.92 -14.75
C GLN A 374 21.52 -7.27 -15.39
N ASP A 375 20.64 -6.75 -14.55
CA ASP A 375 19.30 -6.33 -15.00
C ASP A 375 19.33 -4.97 -15.72
N LEU A 376 19.84 -3.93 -15.04
CA LEU A 376 19.90 -2.56 -15.57
C LEU A 376 21.14 -1.80 -15.08
N ALA A 377 21.78 -1.06 -15.98
CA ALA A 377 22.77 -0.05 -15.63
C ALA A 377 22.53 1.26 -16.38
N ILE A 378 22.84 2.38 -15.74
CA ILE A 378 22.66 3.72 -16.29
C ILE A 378 23.97 4.49 -16.14
N PHE A 379 24.48 5.05 -17.24
CA PHE A 379 25.61 5.97 -17.22
C PHE A 379 25.15 7.40 -17.55
N TYR A 380 25.33 8.31 -16.60
CA TYR A 380 24.92 9.71 -16.71
C TYR A 380 26.01 10.64 -16.16
N LYS A 381 26.61 11.45 -17.03
CA LYS A 381 27.56 12.54 -16.67
C LYS A 381 28.68 12.13 -15.67
N GLY A 382 29.18 10.91 -15.79
CA GLY A 382 30.22 10.35 -14.90
C GLY A 382 29.68 9.59 -13.70
N THR A 383 28.38 9.54 -13.48
CA THR A 383 27.72 8.68 -12.49
C THR A 383 27.31 7.37 -13.13
N PHE A 384 27.57 6.25 -12.44
CA PHE A 384 27.18 4.91 -12.87
C PHE A 384 26.17 4.31 -11.87
N LEU A 385 24.94 4.09 -12.30
CA LEU A 385 23.91 3.40 -11.51
C LEU A 385 23.91 1.92 -11.87
N ILE A 386 23.97 1.07 -10.85
CA ILE A 386 23.85 -0.39 -10.97
C ILE A 386 22.51 -0.77 -10.33
N ILE A 387 21.59 -1.28 -11.14
CA ILE A 387 20.21 -1.50 -10.73
C ILE A 387 19.86 -2.97 -10.92
N GLU A 388 19.53 -3.63 -9.81
CA GLU A 388 19.06 -5.02 -9.81
C GLU A 388 17.59 -5.06 -9.43
N ILE A 389 16.80 -5.81 -10.20
CA ILE A 389 15.35 -5.77 -10.19
C ILE A 389 14.82 -7.13 -9.77
N LYS A 390 14.00 -7.20 -8.72
CA LYS A 390 13.54 -8.47 -8.15
C LYS A 390 12.03 -8.49 -7.94
N ASP A 391 11.36 -9.40 -8.64
CA ASP A 391 9.98 -9.81 -8.36
C ASP A 391 10.01 -11.09 -7.52
N PHE A 392 9.91 -10.90 -6.21
CA PHE A 392 9.80 -11.97 -5.24
C PHE A 392 8.71 -11.62 -4.22
N LYS A 393 8.25 -12.60 -3.44
CA LYS A 393 7.24 -12.35 -2.41
C LYS A 393 7.73 -13.00 -1.12
N PHE A 394 7.74 -12.22 -0.03
CA PHE A 394 7.90 -12.79 1.29
C PHE A 394 6.70 -13.67 1.58
N ARG A 395 6.97 -14.88 2.03
CA ARG A 395 5.93 -15.79 2.46
C ARG A 395 5.29 -15.21 3.73
N ALA A 396 4.00 -15.47 3.92
CA ALA A 396 3.27 -15.05 5.10
C ALA A 396 4.07 -15.34 6.40
N PRO A 397 4.33 -14.33 7.25
CA PRO A 397 5.05 -14.48 8.49
C PRO A 397 4.35 -15.50 9.42
N LEU A 398 5.15 -16.24 10.20
CA LEU A 398 4.63 -17.22 11.16
C LEU A 398 4.42 -16.55 12.52
N ARG A 399 3.48 -17.07 13.33
CA ARG A 399 3.26 -16.59 14.70
C ARG A 399 4.43 -16.88 15.64
N ASN A 400 5.18 -17.96 15.39
CA ASN A 400 6.42 -18.24 16.11
C ASN A 400 7.54 -17.35 15.51
N PRO A 401 8.04 -16.32 16.22
CA PRO A 401 9.02 -15.37 15.71
C PRO A 401 10.35 -16.03 15.35
N ILE A 402 10.77 -17.08 16.07
CA ILE A 402 12.06 -17.72 15.76
C ILE A 402 12.00 -18.43 14.40
N LYS A 403 10.92 -19.18 14.16
CA LYS A 403 10.67 -19.81 12.85
C LYS A 403 10.35 -18.78 11.77
N ALA A 404 9.65 -17.70 12.13
CA ALA A 404 9.37 -16.60 11.21
C ALA A 404 10.66 -15.95 10.73
N PHE A 405 11.58 -15.64 11.63
CA PHE A 405 12.89 -15.07 11.31
C PHE A 405 13.66 -15.91 10.30
N ASP A 406 13.76 -17.22 10.50
CA ASP A 406 14.46 -18.10 9.56
C ASP A 406 13.84 -18.07 8.15
N LYS A 407 12.51 -17.99 8.10
CA LYS A 407 11.74 -17.87 6.85
C LYS A 407 11.98 -16.52 6.17
N ILE A 408 11.89 -15.43 6.93
CA ILE A 408 12.12 -14.04 6.48
C ILE A 408 13.54 -13.89 5.96
N ARG A 409 14.54 -14.34 6.72
CA ARG A 409 15.95 -14.34 6.32
C ARG A 409 16.19 -15.14 5.04
N SER A 410 15.54 -16.29 4.89
CA SER A 410 15.61 -17.09 3.66
C SER A 410 15.01 -16.34 2.46
N ASP A 411 13.87 -15.67 2.64
CA ASP A 411 13.20 -14.92 1.58
C ASP A 411 14.02 -13.68 1.18
N PHE A 412 14.54 -12.95 2.17
CA PHE A 412 15.47 -11.83 1.99
C PHE A 412 16.73 -12.26 1.23
N LYS A 413 17.30 -13.42 1.59
CA LYS A 413 18.46 -13.98 0.90
C LYS A 413 18.20 -14.25 -0.59
N GLY A 414 17.01 -14.75 -0.92
CA GLY A 414 16.60 -15.03 -2.30
C GLY A 414 16.30 -13.78 -3.13
N GLY A 415 16.02 -12.64 -2.49
CA GLY A 415 15.68 -11.37 -3.13
C GLY A 415 16.78 -10.32 -2.98
N ILE A 416 16.70 -9.51 -1.91
CA ILE A 416 17.56 -8.33 -1.70
C ILE A 416 19.04 -8.70 -1.55
N GLN A 417 19.40 -9.72 -0.76
CA GLN A 417 20.82 -10.13 -0.65
C GLN A 417 21.39 -10.52 -2.01
N LYS A 418 20.66 -11.33 -2.78
CA LYS A 418 21.10 -11.77 -4.09
C LYS A 418 21.28 -10.58 -5.04
N ALA A 419 20.36 -9.61 -5.02
CA ALA A 419 20.47 -8.38 -5.80
C ALA A 419 21.69 -7.54 -5.37
N TYR A 420 21.95 -7.42 -4.07
CA TYR A 420 23.14 -6.77 -3.55
C TYR A 420 24.42 -7.45 -4.05
N ASP A 421 24.50 -8.78 -3.93
CA ASP A 421 25.66 -9.55 -4.40
C ASP A 421 25.89 -9.32 -5.91
N GLN A 422 24.80 -9.26 -6.70
CA GLN A 422 24.87 -8.96 -8.13
C GLN A 422 25.42 -7.56 -8.41
N CYS A 423 24.95 -6.53 -7.69
CA CYS A 423 25.50 -5.18 -7.78
C CYS A 423 26.99 -5.16 -7.44
N ARG A 424 27.39 -5.79 -6.33
CA ARG A 424 28.78 -5.85 -5.86
C ARG A 424 29.73 -6.45 -6.88
N ARG A 425 29.30 -7.41 -7.69
CA ARG A 425 30.15 -7.96 -8.77
C ARG A 425 30.60 -6.88 -9.75
N LEU A 426 29.70 -5.96 -10.13
CA LEU A 426 30.02 -4.89 -11.06
C LEU A 426 30.78 -3.75 -10.36
N GLU A 427 30.47 -3.43 -9.11
CA GLU A 427 31.25 -2.47 -8.32
C GLU A 427 32.71 -2.93 -8.16
N LYS A 428 32.92 -4.19 -7.78
CA LYS A 428 34.26 -4.79 -7.69
C LYS A 428 34.97 -4.74 -9.05
N LYS A 429 34.26 -5.00 -10.15
CA LYS A 429 34.83 -4.92 -11.50
C LYS A 429 35.27 -3.51 -11.88
N ILE A 430 34.48 -2.49 -11.52
CA ILE A 430 34.86 -1.09 -11.73
C ILE A 430 36.05 -0.71 -10.82
N GLY A 431 36.04 -1.17 -9.58
CA GLY A 431 37.11 -0.95 -8.58
C GLY A 431 38.48 -1.51 -8.97
N GLU A 432 38.55 -2.50 -9.88
CA GLU A 432 39.82 -2.97 -10.47
C GLU A 432 40.57 -1.87 -11.25
N GLY A 433 39.89 -0.80 -11.65
CA GLY A 433 40.49 0.35 -12.34
C GLY A 433 40.90 0.06 -13.79
N LYS A 434 40.52 -1.08 -14.35
CA LYS A 434 40.84 -1.51 -15.72
C LYS A 434 39.62 -1.38 -16.62
N ASP A 435 39.85 -0.92 -17.85
CA ASP A 435 38.80 -0.82 -18.86
C ASP A 435 38.22 -2.21 -19.16
N PHE A 436 36.90 -2.28 -19.28
CA PHE A 436 36.19 -3.51 -19.61
C PHE A 436 34.98 -3.22 -20.48
N LYS A 437 34.45 -4.26 -21.11
CA LYS A 437 33.34 -4.16 -22.05
C LYS A 437 32.09 -4.79 -21.47
N ILE A 438 30.95 -4.15 -21.71
CA ILE A 438 29.63 -4.73 -21.45
C ILE A 438 29.03 -5.24 -22.76
N TYR A 439 28.31 -6.35 -22.66
CA TYR A 439 27.75 -7.08 -23.79
C TYR A 439 26.27 -7.36 -23.55
N ASP A 440 25.49 -7.34 -24.61
CA ASP A 440 24.09 -7.74 -24.60
C ASP A 440 23.96 -9.25 -24.37
N ILE A 441 23.10 -9.68 -23.44
CA ILE A 441 22.99 -11.10 -23.07
C ILE A 441 22.52 -11.98 -24.23
N LYS A 442 21.68 -11.45 -25.13
CA LYS A 442 21.04 -12.23 -26.21
C LYS A 442 21.92 -12.33 -27.45
N THR A 443 22.50 -11.20 -27.85
CA THR A 443 23.24 -11.05 -29.10
C THR A 443 24.75 -11.20 -28.90
N SER A 444 25.24 -11.13 -27.66
CA SER A 444 26.68 -11.05 -27.33
C SER A 444 27.40 -9.86 -27.99
N LYS A 445 26.65 -8.89 -28.52
CA LYS A 445 27.19 -7.68 -29.12
C LYS A 445 27.74 -6.77 -28.02
N GLU A 446 28.90 -6.17 -28.28
CA GLU A 446 29.45 -5.12 -27.42
C GLU A 446 28.52 -3.91 -27.41
N LEU A 447 28.08 -3.52 -26.21
CA LEU A 447 27.20 -2.37 -26.00
C LEU A 447 28.01 -1.11 -25.69
N PHE A 448 29.05 -1.24 -24.86
CA PHE A 448 29.82 -0.12 -24.36
C PHE A 448 31.14 -0.58 -23.73
N GLU A 449 32.14 0.29 -23.80
CA GLU A 449 33.41 0.15 -23.07
C GLU A 449 33.34 1.04 -21.83
N VAL A 450 33.34 0.41 -20.65
CA VAL A 450 33.40 1.08 -19.36
C VAL A 450 34.85 1.42 -19.07
N ARG A 451 35.11 2.71 -18.81
CA ARG A 451 36.41 3.24 -18.41
C ARG A 451 36.33 3.74 -16.97
N PRO A 452 36.76 2.94 -15.97
CA PRO A 452 36.58 3.27 -14.56
C PRO A 452 37.06 4.67 -14.15
N GLN A 453 38.11 5.19 -14.79
CA GLN A 453 38.69 6.50 -14.48
C GLN A 453 37.78 7.67 -14.90
N LYS A 454 36.75 7.42 -15.70
CA LYS A 454 35.70 8.40 -16.05
C LYS A 454 34.48 8.35 -15.12
N ILE A 455 34.43 7.37 -14.23
CA ILE A 455 33.35 7.21 -13.26
C ILE A 455 33.74 8.01 -12.01
N LYS A 456 32.87 8.95 -11.63
CA LYS A 456 33.01 9.80 -10.44
C LYS A 456 32.27 9.19 -9.26
N ASN A 457 31.04 8.73 -9.50
CA ASN A 457 30.15 8.19 -8.49
C ASN A 457 29.55 6.87 -8.97
N ILE A 458 29.35 5.94 -8.03
CA ILE A 458 28.67 4.66 -8.27
C ILE A 458 27.56 4.55 -7.24
N TYR A 459 26.36 4.16 -7.66
CA TYR A 459 25.28 3.84 -6.73
C TYR A 459 24.67 2.50 -7.10
N SER A 460 24.48 1.66 -6.09
CA SER A 460 23.73 0.41 -6.19
C SER A 460 22.30 0.63 -5.74
N ILE A 461 21.35 0.22 -6.58
CA ILE A 461 19.92 0.33 -6.32
C ILE A 461 19.29 -1.05 -6.50
N ILE A 462 18.50 -1.48 -5.53
CA ILE A 462 17.70 -2.70 -5.60
C ILE A 462 16.24 -2.29 -5.73
N VAL A 463 15.63 -2.65 -6.85
CA VAL A 463 14.23 -2.35 -7.13
C VAL A 463 13.38 -3.60 -6.93
N THR A 464 12.41 -3.54 -6.03
CA THR A 464 11.53 -4.66 -5.71
C THR A 464 10.12 -4.46 -6.27
N GLN A 465 9.40 -5.55 -6.53
CA GLN A 465 7.98 -5.47 -6.92
C GLN A 465 7.07 -4.98 -5.80
N TYR A 466 7.36 -5.40 -4.56
CA TYR A 466 6.54 -5.13 -3.39
C TYR A 466 7.37 -4.41 -2.32
N LYS A 467 6.67 -3.71 -1.43
CA LYS A 467 7.24 -3.13 -0.20
C LYS A 467 7.47 -4.24 0.82
N TYR A 468 8.61 -4.19 1.52
CA TYR A 468 8.91 -5.06 2.65
C TYR A 468 9.26 -4.25 3.91
N GLY A 469 8.78 -3.01 3.98
CA GLY A 469 8.92 -2.08 5.09
C GLY A 469 10.30 -2.01 5.74
N GLY A 470 10.36 -2.13 7.06
CA GLY A 470 11.54 -1.89 7.89
C GLY A 470 12.77 -2.70 7.49
N ILE A 471 12.58 -3.95 7.05
CA ILE A 471 13.69 -4.80 6.60
C ILE A 471 14.21 -4.42 5.20
N GLN A 472 13.46 -3.61 4.45
CA GLN A 472 13.88 -3.03 3.18
C GLN A 472 14.46 -1.62 3.35
N THR A 473 13.88 -0.80 4.23
CA THR A 473 14.32 0.58 4.49
C THR A 473 15.60 0.61 5.33
N ASN A 474 15.77 -0.28 6.30
CA ASN A 474 17.03 -0.46 7.04
C ASN A 474 17.59 -1.86 6.78
N LEU A 475 18.65 -1.95 5.97
CA LEU A 475 19.19 -3.22 5.51
C LEU A 475 20.10 -3.91 6.54
N GLU A 476 20.51 -3.21 7.60
CA GLU A 476 21.41 -3.72 8.65
C GLU A 476 20.95 -5.08 9.20
N GLU A 477 19.65 -5.23 9.48
CA GLU A 477 19.14 -6.38 10.24
C GLU A 477 19.32 -7.73 9.52
N LEU A 478 19.42 -7.72 8.19
CA LEU A 478 19.43 -8.95 7.36
C LEU A 478 20.49 -8.98 6.26
N LEU A 479 21.03 -7.84 5.84
CA LEU A 479 22.02 -7.79 4.77
C LEU A 479 23.40 -8.20 5.27
N ILE A 480 24.00 -9.17 4.61
CA ILE A 480 25.38 -9.58 4.84
C ILE A 480 26.26 -8.86 3.84
N LYS A 481 27.13 -7.97 4.32
CA LYS A 481 28.11 -7.24 3.51
C LYS A 481 29.47 -7.15 4.19
N ASP A 482 30.51 -6.82 3.42
CA ASP A 482 31.80 -6.46 3.98
C ASP A 482 31.68 -5.11 4.72
N LYS A 483 32.47 -4.91 5.79
CA LYS A 483 32.34 -3.73 6.66
C LYS A 483 32.47 -2.40 5.90
N GLU A 484 33.41 -2.34 4.97
CA GLU A 484 33.73 -1.16 4.17
C GLU A 484 32.81 -0.98 2.95
N ASP A 485 31.92 -1.94 2.67
CA ASP A 485 30.99 -1.84 1.56
C ASP A 485 29.82 -0.92 1.93
N LEU A 486 29.40 -0.07 1.00
CA LEU A 486 28.22 0.78 1.17
C LEU A 486 26.94 -0.04 1.06
N TYR A 487 25.90 0.41 1.73
CA TYR A 487 24.57 -0.16 1.55
C TYR A 487 23.98 0.24 0.19
N PRO A 488 23.29 -0.67 -0.52
CA PRO A 488 22.50 -0.28 -1.68
C PRO A 488 21.24 0.47 -1.22
N TRP A 489 20.67 1.30 -2.10
CA TRP A 489 19.32 1.81 -1.88
C TRP A 489 18.30 0.77 -2.33
N SER A 490 17.54 0.20 -1.40
CA SER A 490 16.47 -0.76 -1.70
C SER A 490 15.12 -0.06 -1.66
N VAL A 491 14.36 -0.14 -2.75
CA VAL A 491 13.09 0.58 -2.92
C VAL A 491 12.12 -0.23 -3.77
N CYS A 492 10.81 -0.15 -3.50
CA CYS A 492 9.84 -0.78 -4.39
C CYS A 492 9.62 0.08 -5.65
N ILE A 493 9.20 -0.55 -6.75
CA ILE A 493 9.00 0.14 -8.03
C ILE A 493 7.96 1.27 -7.94
N ASP A 494 6.94 1.11 -7.10
CA ASP A 494 5.88 2.10 -6.96
C ASP A 494 6.41 3.35 -6.24
N ASP A 495 7.19 3.19 -5.17
CA ASP A 495 7.79 4.30 -4.42
C ASP A 495 8.86 5.03 -5.23
N LEU A 496 9.66 4.27 -5.99
CA LEU A 496 10.65 4.85 -6.91
C LEU A 496 9.98 5.77 -7.92
N GLU A 497 8.89 5.31 -8.55
CA GLU A 497 8.16 6.12 -9.54
C GLU A 497 7.56 7.37 -8.89
N ILE A 498 6.90 7.21 -7.74
CA ILE A 498 6.29 8.33 -7.00
C ILE A 498 7.34 9.37 -6.64
N PHE A 499 8.50 8.94 -6.10
CA PHE A 499 9.57 9.84 -5.72
C PHE A 499 10.15 10.59 -6.91
N LEU A 500 10.44 9.89 -8.01
CA LEU A 500 11.00 10.51 -9.21
C LEU A 500 10.01 11.45 -9.92
N LEU A 501 8.72 11.11 -10.00
CA LEU A 501 7.70 12.02 -10.53
C LEU A 501 7.57 13.27 -9.66
N THR A 502 7.60 13.11 -8.34
CA THR A 502 7.54 14.24 -7.40
C THR A 502 8.77 15.13 -7.52
N LEU A 503 9.96 14.56 -7.68
CA LEU A 503 11.19 15.31 -7.95
C LEU A 503 11.09 16.10 -9.26
N LEU A 504 10.57 15.49 -10.33
CA LEU A 504 10.33 16.19 -11.59
C LEU A 504 9.36 17.35 -11.41
N LYS A 505 8.25 17.15 -10.69
CA LYS A 505 7.25 18.18 -10.43
C LYS A 505 7.79 19.34 -9.60
N ILE A 506 8.53 19.07 -8.52
CA ILE A 506 8.95 20.09 -7.54
C ILE A 506 10.29 20.74 -7.90
N LYS A 507 11.22 19.98 -8.50
CA LYS A 507 12.61 20.44 -8.77
C LYS A 507 12.91 20.64 -10.25
N ASN A 508 12.02 20.20 -11.15
CA ASN A 508 12.12 20.37 -12.60
C ASN A 508 13.51 19.94 -13.13
N GLU A 509 14.30 20.87 -13.68
CA GLU A 509 15.63 20.61 -14.25
C GLU A 509 16.64 20.10 -13.22
N SER A 510 16.45 20.41 -11.94
CA SER A 510 17.33 19.95 -10.84
C SER A 510 16.92 18.59 -10.28
N SER A 511 15.91 17.92 -10.83
CA SER A 511 15.37 16.65 -10.32
C SER A 511 16.44 15.56 -10.19
N ILE A 512 17.22 15.30 -11.24
CA ILE A 512 18.28 14.28 -11.24
C ILE A 512 19.42 14.60 -10.27
N ASN A 513 19.86 15.86 -10.19
CA ASN A 513 20.89 16.24 -9.21
C ASN A 513 20.37 16.11 -7.78
N THR A 514 19.08 16.42 -7.57
CA THR A 514 18.41 16.25 -6.29
C THR A 514 18.25 14.78 -5.93
N PHE A 515 17.99 13.92 -6.92
CA PHE A 515 17.97 12.46 -6.76
C PHE A 515 19.33 11.91 -6.31
N PHE A 516 20.43 12.31 -6.94
CA PHE A 516 21.77 11.90 -6.49
C PHE A 516 22.10 12.44 -5.10
N THR A 517 21.74 13.69 -4.82
CA THR A 517 21.87 14.25 -3.46
C THR A 517 21.12 13.40 -2.45
N TYR A 518 19.92 12.93 -2.77
CA TYR A 518 19.21 12.02 -1.88
C TYR A 518 19.98 10.73 -1.65
N LEU A 519 20.47 10.07 -2.71
CA LEU A 519 21.25 8.84 -2.59
C LEU A 519 22.51 9.02 -1.73
N ASP A 520 23.23 10.14 -1.90
CA ASP A 520 24.45 10.47 -1.14
C ASP A 520 24.19 10.46 0.37
N TYR A 521 23.06 11.05 0.81
CA TYR A 521 22.75 11.16 2.23
C TYR A 521 21.91 10.00 2.76
N ARG A 522 21.14 9.32 1.90
CA ARG A 522 20.23 8.24 2.30
C ARG A 522 20.97 7.00 2.80
N GLU A 523 22.15 6.73 2.23
CA GLU A 523 23.00 5.60 2.61
C GLU A 523 23.38 5.66 4.10
N ALA A 524 23.75 6.85 4.58
CA ALA A 524 24.21 7.08 5.95
C ALA A 524 23.16 6.80 7.04
N PHE A 525 21.89 6.57 6.70
CA PHE A 525 20.82 6.27 7.65
C PHE A 525 20.66 4.78 7.96
N HIS A 526 21.23 3.89 7.16
CA HIS A 526 21.27 2.47 7.52
C HIS A 526 21.95 2.30 8.89
N GLU A 527 21.61 1.23 9.60
CA GLU A 527 22.08 0.93 10.97
C GLU A 527 21.45 1.77 12.09
N ARG A 528 20.71 2.84 11.74
CA ARG A 528 20.15 3.78 12.72
C ARG A 528 18.78 4.32 12.30
N LEU A 529 18.06 3.59 11.47
CA LEU A 529 16.76 4.01 10.94
C LEU A 529 15.65 3.08 11.47
N ILE A 530 14.61 3.70 12.03
CA ILE A 530 13.31 3.07 12.30
C ILE A 530 12.29 3.72 11.36
N CYS A 531 11.98 3.01 10.27
CA CYS A 531 11.11 3.52 9.20
C CYS A 531 10.36 2.36 8.54
N GLY A 532 9.03 2.46 8.44
CA GLY A 532 8.19 1.41 7.86
C GLY A 532 7.93 1.55 6.35
N ASP A 533 8.20 2.72 5.76
CA ASP A 533 7.94 3.01 4.34
C ASP A 533 9.01 3.97 3.79
N GLU A 534 9.65 3.61 2.67
CA GLU A 534 10.70 4.41 2.05
C GLU A 534 10.22 5.81 1.62
N LEU A 535 8.92 5.96 1.32
CA LEU A 535 8.35 7.27 1.03
C LEU A 535 8.41 8.22 2.22
N GLU A 536 8.44 7.75 3.47
CA GLU A 536 8.64 8.65 4.62
C GLU A 536 10.02 9.33 4.53
N MET A 537 11.07 8.59 4.16
CA MET A 537 12.42 9.14 3.95
C MET A 537 12.47 10.06 2.74
N CYS A 538 11.89 9.66 1.61
CA CYS A 538 11.81 10.50 0.42
C CYS A 538 11.06 11.81 0.70
N GLY A 539 9.93 11.74 1.39
CA GLY A 539 9.10 12.90 1.72
C GLY A 539 9.77 13.82 2.73
N TRP A 540 10.45 13.26 3.73
CA TRP A 540 11.25 14.04 4.67
C TRP A 540 12.39 14.79 3.99
N PHE A 541 13.12 14.13 3.08
CA PHE A 541 14.15 14.79 2.28
C PHE A 541 13.59 15.95 1.44
N LEU A 542 12.40 15.79 0.85
CA LEU A 542 11.77 16.84 0.04
C LEU A 542 11.27 18.03 0.87
N THR A 543 10.76 17.77 2.07
CA THR A 543 10.15 18.79 2.94
C THR A 543 11.16 19.51 3.83
N SER A 544 12.19 18.80 4.31
CA SER A 544 13.19 19.30 5.24
C SER A 544 14.63 18.86 4.86
N PRO A 545 15.11 19.21 3.65
CA PRO A 545 16.40 18.72 3.12
C PRO A 545 17.60 19.09 4.00
N THR A 546 17.62 20.29 4.58
CA THR A 546 18.72 20.71 5.47
C THR A 546 18.79 19.86 6.73
N MET A 547 17.65 19.51 7.31
CA MET A 547 17.59 18.66 8.50
C MET A 547 17.96 17.21 8.15
N PHE A 548 17.44 16.70 7.03
CA PHE A 548 17.81 15.38 6.50
C PHE A 548 19.32 15.25 6.37
N LYS A 549 19.98 16.19 5.69
CA LYS A 549 21.45 16.22 5.54
C LYS A 549 22.18 16.31 6.88
N LYS A 550 21.72 17.20 7.77
CA LYS A 550 22.33 17.36 9.09
C LYS A 550 22.26 16.06 9.91
N LEU A 551 21.19 15.29 9.79
CA LEU A 551 21.00 14.02 10.49
C LEU A 551 21.63 12.83 9.77
N ALA A 552 22.06 12.98 8.52
CA ALA A 552 22.89 11.99 7.84
C ALA A 552 24.27 11.85 8.52
N ASP A 553 24.82 12.96 9.03
CA ASP A 553 26.13 13.02 9.69
C ASP A 553 26.08 12.74 11.21
N LYS A 554 25.05 12.00 11.67
CA LYS A 554 24.74 11.80 13.09
C LYS A 554 24.63 10.32 13.43
N GLU A 555 25.11 9.97 14.62
CA GLU A 555 25.14 8.58 15.11
C GLU A 555 23.81 8.17 15.75
N GLU A 556 22.95 9.13 16.08
CA GLU A 556 21.69 8.84 16.75
C GLU A 556 20.69 8.10 15.86
N THR A 557 19.91 7.22 16.49
CA THR A 557 18.76 6.57 15.86
C THR A 557 17.72 7.61 15.45
N VAL A 558 17.27 7.48 14.21
CA VAL A 558 16.27 8.33 13.57
C VAL A 558 15.00 7.51 13.35
N THR A 559 13.89 8.03 13.84
CA THR A 559 12.55 7.49 13.59
C THR A 559 11.79 8.44 12.68
N THR A 560 11.11 7.89 11.67
CA THR A 560 10.26 8.65 10.76
C THR A 560 8.81 8.74 11.25
N ASP A 561 8.06 9.70 10.70
CA ASP A 561 6.62 9.86 10.95
C ASP A 561 5.88 9.55 9.64
N ILE A 562 4.81 8.76 9.72
CA ILE A 562 3.99 8.38 8.56
C ILE A 562 3.52 9.59 7.73
N LYS A 563 3.29 10.76 8.38
CA LYS A 563 2.88 12.01 7.74
C LYS A 563 3.96 12.63 6.87
N MET A 564 5.21 12.17 6.96
CA MET A 564 6.28 12.57 6.04
C MET A 564 5.96 12.20 4.59
N SER A 565 5.15 11.15 4.38
CA SER A 565 4.69 10.72 3.06
C SER A 565 3.52 11.54 2.50
N ASP A 566 2.82 12.36 3.31
CA ASP A 566 1.62 13.13 2.90
C ASP A 566 1.88 14.07 1.71
N ILE A 567 3.14 14.47 1.50
CA ILE A 567 3.55 15.28 0.34
C ILE A 567 3.16 14.60 -0.98
N PHE A 568 3.28 13.27 -1.09
CA PHE A 568 2.99 12.55 -2.33
C PHE A 568 1.50 12.58 -2.66
N ASP A 569 0.64 12.33 -1.68
CA ASP A 569 -0.80 12.41 -1.84
C ASP A 569 -1.24 13.84 -2.18
N ALA A 570 -0.65 14.85 -1.53
CA ALA A 570 -0.95 16.24 -1.86
C ALA A 570 -0.62 16.58 -3.31
N HIS A 571 0.54 16.14 -3.82
CA HIS A 571 0.93 16.38 -5.21
C HIS A 571 0.15 15.53 -6.20
N TYR A 572 -0.28 14.32 -5.83
CA TYR A 572 -1.18 13.48 -6.63
C TYR A 572 -2.58 14.10 -6.78
N GLN A 573 -3.16 14.62 -5.70
CA GLN A 573 -4.44 15.35 -5.78
C GLN A 573 -4.35 16.64 -6.59
N ASN A 574 -3.13 17.10 -6.90
CA ASN A 574 -2.87 18.26 -7.75
C ASN A 574 -2.30 17.87 -9.14
N GLY A 575 -2.30 16.58 -9.51
CA GLY A 575 -1.76 16.06 -10.75
C GLY A 575 -0.26 15.76 -10.64
N LEU A 576 0.13 14.51 -10.35
CA LEU A 576 1.53 14.14 -10.10
C LEU A 576 2.36 14.06 -11.39
N GLY A 577 1.74 13.64 -12.50
CA GLY A 577 2.38 13.49 -13.81
C GLY A 577 2.43 12.05 -14.33
N PHE A 578 1.53 11.16 -13.91
CA PHE A 578 1.45 9.83 -14.52
C PHE A 578 1.04 9.90 -16.00
N GLN A 579 1.53 8.96 -16.83
CA GLN A 579 1.30 8.99 -18.29
C GLN A 579 -0.17 8.89 -18.71
N ASN A 580 -1.07 8.43 -17.84
CA ASN A 580 -2.52 8.40 -18.05
C ASN A 580 -3.23 8.68 -16.72
N GLU A 581 -2.85 9.77 -16.04
CA GLU A 581 -3.39 10.08 -14.72
C GLU A 581 -4.91 10.29 -14.75
N ILE A 582 -5.61 9.57 -13.88
CA ILE A 582 -7.08 9.62 -13.75
C ILE A 582 -7.46 11.02 -13.24
N ASN A 583 -8.47 11.62 -13.86
CA ASN A 583 -9.00 12.95 -13.53
C ASN A 583 -7.92 14.05 -13.51
N PHE A 584 -6.92 13.94 -14.41
CA PHE A 584 -5.79 14.87 -14.46
C PHE A 584 -6.22 16.33 -14.65
N ILE A 585 -7.23 16.58 -15.49
CA ILE A 585 -7.71 17.93 -15.79
C ILE A 585 -8.36 18.56 -14.54
N GLU A 586 -9.15 17.80 -13.79
CA GLU A 586 -9.73 18.24 -12.52
C GLU A 586 -8.65 18.45 -11.46
N LYS A 587 -7.76 17.47 -11.26
CA LYS A 587 -6.68 17.53 -10.27
C LYS A 587 -5.79 18.75 -10.47
N ARG A 588 -5.45 19.11 -11.71
CA ARG A 588 -4.64 20.31 -11.99
C ARG A 588 -5.30 21.64 -11.63
N LYS A 589 -6.64 21.66 -11.52
CA LYS A 589 -7.40 22.84 -11.06
C LYS A 589 -7.53 22.86 -9.53
N ALA A 590 -7.37 21.72 -8.86
CA ALA A 590 -7.47 21.62 -7.42
C ALA A 590 -6.31 22.36 -6.72
N LYS A 591 -6.62 23.00 -5.60
CA LYS A 591 -5.61 23.59 -4.72
C LYS A 591 -4.74 22.46 -4.13
N LEU A 592 -3.44 22.68 -4.08
CA LEU A 592 -2.52 21.76 -3.39
C LEU A 592 -2.97 21.60 -1.93
N ARG A 593 -3.23 20.35 -1.53
CA ARG A 593 -3.59 20.02 -0.14
C ARG A 593 -2.45 20.41 0.79
N GLU A 594 -2.78 20.86 1.99
CA GLU A 594 -1.76 21.14 3.01
C GLU A 594 -1.15 19.83 3.52
N TYR A 595 0.17 19.86 3.75
CA TYR A 595 0.94 18.78 4.33
C TYR A 595 2.04 19.37 5.21
N ALA A 596 2.51 18.60 6.19
CA ALA A 596 3.56 19.03 7.11
C ALA A 596 4.88 19.26 6.35
N LYS A 597 5.50 20.43 6.59
CA LYS A 597 6.78 20.81 5.98
C LYS A 597 7.97 20.66 6.94
N ARG A 598 7.68 20.50 8.22
CA ARG A 598 8.64 20.37 9.30
C ARG A 598 8.15 19.26 10.22
N PHE A 599 9.08 18.40 10.60
CA PHE A 599 8.82 17.29 11.49
C PHE A 599 9.77 17.41 12.69
N GLU A 600 9.24 17.16 13.87
CA GLU A 600 10.07 16.99 15.06
C GLU A 600 10.69 15.60 14.99
N VAL A 601 11.95 15.52 14.56
CA VAL A 601 12.70 14.27 14.58
C VAL A 601 13.26 14.10 15.99
N ASN A 602 12.77 13.08 16.69
CA ASN A 602 13.16 12.80 18.06
C ASN A 602 14.40 11.91 18.10
N PHE A 603 15.31 12.22 19.01
CA PHE A 603 16.47 11.38 19.30
C PHE A 603 16.10 10.42 20.42
N VAL A 604 16.20 9.12 20.18
CA VAL A 604 16.17 8.12 21.25
C VAL A 604 17.62 7.77 21.56
N SER A 605 18.11 8.11 22.76
CA SER A 605 19.44 7.67 23.17
C SER A 605 19.35 6.27 23.78
N GLY A 606 20.45 5.50 23.74
CA GLY A 606 20.49 4.16 24.35
C GLY A 606 20.17 4.15 25.85
N GLY A 607 20.31 5.28 26.55
CA GLY A 607 19.90 5.44 27.95
C GLY A 607 18.39 5.61 28.14
N ASP A 608 17.66 6.04 27.11
CA ASP A 608 16.20 6.21 27.15
C ASP A 608 15.44 4.89 26.90
N LEU A 609 16.12 3.88 26.35
CA LEU A 609 15.60 2.53 26.10
C LEU A 609 15.74 1.58 27.30
N GLN A 610 16.36 2.03 28.40
CA GLN A 610 16.54 1.25 29.63
C GLN A 610 15.40 1.41 30.65
N MET A 611 14.21 1.89 30.24
CA MET A 611 13.02 1.97 31.10
C MET A 611 12.23 0.66 31.11
#